data_AF-A0A7H4PFS1-F1
#
_entry.id   AF-A0A7H4PFS1-F1
#
_cell.length_a   1.000
_cell.length_b   1.000
_cell.length_c   1.000
_cell.angle_alpha   90.00
_cell.angle_beta   90.00
_cell.angle_gamma   90.00
#
_symmetry.space_group_name_H-M   'P 1'
#
loop_
_entity.id
_entity.type
_entity.pdbx_description
1 polymer ?
#
loop_
_entity_poly.entity_id
_entity_poly.type
_entity_poly.pdbx_seq_one_letter_code
_entity_poly.pdbx_strand_id
1 'polypeptide(L)'
;MSHLLGTDDVGRDILSRLMYGARLSLLVGCLVVVLSLILGVVLGLVSGYFGGVVDSVIMRVVDIMLALPSLLLALVLVAIFGPSIVNASIALTFVALPHYVRLTRAAVLVEVNRDYVTASRVAGGRRDASDVHQHSS
;
A
#
# COMPACT_ATOMS: atom_id res chain seq x y z
N MET A 1 30.46 15.47 33.69
CA MET A 1 30.52 14.78 32.38
C MET A 1 29.21 14.05 32.17
N SER A 2 28.27 14.52 31.34
CA SER A 2 27.14 13.67 30.89
C SER A 2 26.19 14.29 29.86
N HIS A 3 26.61 15.20 28.97
CA HIS A 3 25.73 15.68 27.89
C HIS A 3 26.54 15.79 26.59
N LEU A 4 26.70 14.68 25.85
CA LEU A 4 27.52 14.62 24.63
C LEU A 4 27.06 15.58 23.53
N LEU A 5 25.75 15.85 23.46
CA LEU A 5 25.13 16.79 22.52
C LEU A 5 24.65 18.09 23.19
N GLY A 6 25.03 18.32 24.44
CA GLY A 6 24.53 19.44 25.24
C GLY A 6 23.10 19.25 25.75
N THR A 7 22.57 20.31 26.36
CA THR A 7 21.22 20.38 26.91
C THR A 7 20.33 21.27 26.05
N ASP A 8 19.05 20.94 25.98
CA ASP A 8 18.02 21.81 25.38
C ASP A 8 17.92 23.14 26.15
N ASP A 9 17.16 24.11 25.65
CA ASP A 9 16.97 25.44 26.26
C ASP A 9 16.48 25.41 27.74
N VAL A 10 16.05 24.24 28.22
CA VAL A 10 15.54 23.97 29.57
C VAL A 10 16.47 23.03 30.38
N GLY A 11 17.69 22.75 29.90
CA GLY A 11 18.66 21.92 30.62
C GLY A 11 18.48 20.39 30.47
N ARG A 12 17.66 19.92 29.51
CA ARG A 12 17.41 18.47 29.28
C ARG A 12 18.40 17.86 28.29
N ASP A 13 18.89 16.64 28.56
CA ASP A 13 19.81 15.93 27.68
C ASP A 13 19.22 15.67 26.27
N ILE A 14 19.82 16.28 25.24
CA ILE A 14 19.35 16.18 23.84
C ILE A 14 19.60 14.78 23.28
N LEU A 15 20.74 14.16 23.61
CA LEU A 15 21.13 12.84 23.11
C LEU A 15 20.11 11.76 23.51
N SER A 16 19.68 11.79 24.76
CA SER A 16 18.72 10.87 25.36
C SER A 16 17.35 11.03 24.73
N ARG A 17 16.91 12.27 24.46
CA ARG A 17 15.65 12.53 23.76
C ARG A 17 15.70 12.07 22.30
N LEU A 18 16.82 12.30 21.61
CA LEU A 18 17.02 11.86 20.23
C LEU A 18 17.01 10.34 20.13
N MET A 19 17.75 9.64 20.99
CA MET A 19 17.81 8.18 21.01
C MET A 19 16.45 7.55 21.30
N TYR A 20 15.70 8.11 22.26
CA TYR A 20 14.36 7.64 22.57
C TYR A 20 13.37 7.89 21.41
N GLY A 21 13.40 9.10 20.84
CA GLY A 21 12.56 9.45 19.68
C GLY A 21 12.88 8.61 18.44
N ALA A 22 14.17 8.42 18.14
CA ALA A 22 14.64 7.62 17.00
C ALA A 22 14.18 6.16 17.12
N ARG A 23 14.30 5.56 18.31
CA ARG A 23 13.81 4.19 18.55
C ARG A 23 12.31 4.07 18.28
N LEU A 24 11.51 5.01 18.77
CA LEU A 24 10.07 5.01 18.56
C LEU A 24 9.70 5.19 17.08
N SER A 25 10.32 6.17 16.41
CA SER A 25 10.09 6.45 14.99
C SER A 25 10.49 5.28 14.09
N LEU A 26 11.61 4.61 14.38
CA LEU A 26 12.05 3.41 13.65
C LEU A 26 11.09 2.23 13.84
N LEU A 27 10.65 1.98 15.07
CA LEU A 27 9.68 0.91 15.36
C LEU A 27 8.35 1.16 14.65
N VAL A 28 7.82 2.38 14.75
CA VAL A 28 6.56 2.77 14.09
C VAL A 28 6.70 2.68 12.58
N GLY A 29 7.75 3.27 11.99
CA GLY A 29 7.98 3.23 10.55
C GLY A 29 8.12 1.80 10.02
N CYS A 30 8.85 0.95 10.73
CA CYS A 30 8.97 -0.47 10.37
C CYS A 30 7.61 -1.18 10.40
N LEU A 31 6.83 -0.97 11.46
CA LEU A 31 5.51 -1.59 11.60
C LEU A 31 4.54 -1.14 10.51
N VAL A 32 4.52 0.15 10.19
CA VAL A 32 3.72 0.71 9.08
C VAL A 32 4.10 0.05 7.76
N VAL A 33 5.40 -0.01 7.43
CA VAL A 33 5.87 -0.60 6.18
C VAL A 33 5.49 -2.08 6.08
N VAL A 34 5.71 -2.86 7.14
CA VAL A 34 5.39 -4.29 7.14
C VAL A 34 3.89 -4.52 6.96
N LEU A 35 3.05 -3.77 7.68
CA LEU A 35 1.59 -3.92 7.58
C LEU A 35 1.07 -3.49 6.20
N SER A 36 1.51 -2.33 5.69
CA SER A 36 1.13 -1.86 4.36
C SER A 36 1.59 -2.81 3.26
N LEU A 37 2.78 -3.40 3.41
CA LEU A 37 3.30 -4.39 2.47
C LEU A 37 2.42 -5.63 2.46
N ILE A 38 2.13 -6.23 3.63
CA ILE A 38 1.31 -7.46 3.71
C ILE A 38 -0.07 -7.21 3.10
N LEU A 39 -0.77 -6.16 3.53
CA LEU A 39 -2.11 -5.84 3.04
C LEU A 39 -2.08 -5.49 1.54
N GLY A 40 -1.10 -4.70 1.11
CA GLY A 40 -0.94 -4.30 -0.28
C GLY A 40 -0.64 -5.48 -1.20
N VAL A 41 0.20 -6.42 -0.75
CA VAL A 41 0.51 -7.65 -1.49
C VAL A 41 -0.73 -8.52 -1.64
N VAL A 42 -1.48 -8.75 -0.56
CA VAL A 42 -2.72 -9.56 -0.61
C VAL A 42 -3.74 -8.95 -1.58
N LEU A 43 -4.02 -7.64 -1.45
CA LEU A 43 -4.97 -6.96 -2.32
C LEU A 43 -4.49 -6.88 -3.78
N GLY A 44 -3.20 -6.61 -4.00
CA GLY A 44 -2.60 -6.58 -5.34
C GLY A 44 -2.59 -7.94 -6.02
N LEU A 45 -2.36 -9.02 -5.27
CA LEU A 45 -2.50 -10.41 -5.74
C LEU A 45 -3.93 -10.71 -6.16
N VAL A 46 -4.91 -10.39 -5.31
CA VAL A 46 -6.33 -10.63 -5.61
C VAL A 46 -6.76 -9.84 -6.85
N SER A 47 -6.38 -8.55 -6.94
CA SER A 47 -6.65 -7.68 -8.09
C SER A 47 -6.05 -8.24 -9.38
N GLY A 48 -4.76 -8.61 -9.35
CA GLY A 48 -4.03 -9.09 -10.53
C GLY A 48 -4.40 -10.51 -10.96
N TYR A 49 -4.77 -11.40 -10.03
CA TYR A 49 -5.08 -12.80 -10.34
C TYR A 49 -6.50 -12.99 -10.87
N PHE A 50 -7.51 -12.40 -10.21
CA PHE A 50 -8.91 -12.57 -10.60
C PHE A 50 -9.30 -11.69 -11.79
N GLY A 51 -8.68 -10.50 -11.91
CA GLY A 51 -9.01 -9.55 -12.97
C GLY A 51 -10.48 -9.08 -12.95
N GLY A 52 -10.90 -8.45 -14.05
CA GLY A 52 -12.31 -8.10 -14.30
C GLY A 52 -12.90 -7.10 -13.28
N VAL A 53 -14.07 -7.42 -12.74
CA VAL A 53 -14.83 -6.52 -11.84
C VAL A 53 -14.11 -6.33 -10.50
N VAL A 54 -13.50 -7.38 -9.95
CA VAL A 54 -12.78 -7.31 -8.65
C VAL A 54 -11.59 -6.35 -8.77
N ASP A 55 -10.83 -6.48 -9.86
CA ASP A 55 -9.73 -5.57 -10.18
C ASP A 55 -10.21 -4.11 -10.31
N SER A 56 -11.28 -3.90 -11.07
CA SER A 56 -11.85 -2.56 -11.26
C SER A 56 -12.29 -1.91 -9.95
N VAL A 57 -12.94 -2.65 -9.05
CA VAL A 57 -13.39 -2.13 -7.75
C VAL A 57 -12.20 -1.80 -6.84
N ILE A 58 -11.22 -2.70 -6.71
CA ILE A 58 -10.02 -2.48 -5.87
C ILE A 58 -9.25 -1.27 -6.39
N MET A 59 -8.99 -1.23 -7.71
CA MET A 59 -8.26 -0.15 -8.34
C MET A 59 -9.02 1.18 -8.25
N ARG A 60 -10.36 1.17 -8.29
CA ARG A 60 -11.15 2.39 -8.08
C ARG A 60 -10.95 2.98 -6.70
N VAL A 61 -10.92 2.15 -5.66
CA VAL A 61 -10.63 2.60 -4.28
C VAL A 61 -9.22 3.16 -4.19
N VAL A 62 -8.23 2.45 -4.73
CA VAL A 62 -6.82 2.88 -4.78
C VAL A 62 -6.66 4.22 -5.49
N ASP A 63 -7.32 4.41 -6.64
CA ASP A 63 -7.27 5.65 -7.41
C ASP A 63 -7.89 6.82 -6.66
N ILE A 64 -8.98 6.59 -5.92
CA ILE A 64 -9.59 7.62 -5.05
C ILE A 64 -8.64 8.01 -3.92
N MET A 65 -7.95 7.05 -3.30
CA MET A 65 -6.95 7.34 -2.26
C MET A 65 -5.77 8.16 -2.80
N LEU A 66 -5.33 7.86 -4.03
CA LEU A 66 -4.21 8.55 -4.69
C LEU A 66 -4.59 9.90 -5.31
N ALA A 67 -5.88 10.19 -5.49
CA ALA A 67 -6.34 11.48 -6.01
C ALA A 67 -6.05 12.65 -5.06
N LEU A 68 -5.92 12.37 -3.76
CA LEU A 68 -5.61 13.35 -2.73
C LEU A 68 -4.09 13.34 -2.43
N PRO A 69 -3.47 14.49 -2.13
CA PRO A 69 -2.10 14.52 -1.62
C PRO A 69 -1.95 13.63 -0.38
N SER A 70 -0.88 12.84 -0.30
CA SER A 70 -0.67 11.86 0.78
C SER A 70 -0.70 12.47 2.19
N LEU A 71 -0.15 13.68 2.34
CA LEU A 71 -0.20 14.45 3.59
C LEU A 71 -1.63 14.79 3.98
N LEU A 72 -2.47 15.21 3.02
CA LEU A 72 -3.86 15.55 3.27
C LEU A 72 -4.65 14.31 3.69
N LEU A 73 -4.48 13.19 2.97
CA LEU A 73 -5.11 11.92 3.31
C LEU A 73 -4.72 11.46 4.73
N ALA A 74 -3.44 11.54 5.09
CA ALA A 74 -2.97 11.19 6.41
C ALA A 74 -3.60 12.07 7.50
N LEU A 75 -3.68 13.39 7.28
CA LEU A 75 -4.30 14.33 8.22
C LEU A 75 -5.78 14.04 8.41
N VAL A 76 -6.53 13.77 7.34
CA VAL A 76 -7.95 13.43 7.41
C VAL A 76 -8.16 12.15 8.20
N LEU A 77 -7.38 11.09 7.95
CA LEU A 77 -7.48 9.84 8.70
C LEU A 77 -7.15 10.03 10.19
N VAL A 78 -6.12 10.79 10.51
CA VAL A 78 -5.78 11.11 11.92
C VAL A 78 -6.86 11.97 12.57
N ALA A 79 -7.46 12.92 11.84
CA ALA A 79 -8.56 13.73 12.37
C ALA A 79 -9.79 12.88 12.69
N ILE A 80 -10.09 11.86 11.87
CA ILE A 80 -11.21 10.93 12.10
C ILE A 80 -10.92 9.98 13.27
N PHE A 81 -9.73 9.38 13.33
CA PHE A 81 -9.38 8.42 14.38
C PHE A 81 -8.98 9.08 15.71
N GLY A 82 -8.61 10.36 15.69
CA GLY A 82 -8.13 11.12 16.83
C GLY A 82 -6.59 11.06 17.01
N PRO A 83 -6.01 12.04 17.73
CA PRO A 83 -4.57 12.18 17.87
C PRO A 83 -3.99 11.11 18.81
N SER A 84 -3.32 10.11 18.23
CA SER A 84 -2.55 9.09 18.96
C SER A 84 -1.46 8.54 18.05
N ILE A 85 -0.33 8.14 18.62
CA ILE A 85 0.76 7.46 17.89
C ILE A 85 0.23 6.21 17.17
N VAL A 86 -0.66 5.46 17.83
CA VAL A 86 -1.26 4.24 17.25
C VAL A 86 -2.14 4.60 16.06
N ASN A 87 -3.02 5.60 16.22
CA ASN A 87 -3.93 6.03 15.17
C ASN A 87 -3.18 6.63 13.97
N ALA A 88 -2.12 7.40 14.23
CA ALA A 88 -1.23 7.93 13.20
C ALA A 88 -0.53 6.80 12.44
N SER A 89 -0.08 5.76 13.14
CA SER A 89 0.54 4.58 12.51
C SER A 89 -0.46 3.87 11.58
N ILE A 90 -1.70 3.67 12.04
CA ILE A 90 -2.77 3.06 11.23
C ILE A 90 -3.09 3.94 10.01
N ALA A 91 -3.23 5.26 10.21
CA ALA A 91 -3.47 6.20 9.12
C ALA A 91 -2.37 6.17 8.06
N LEU A 92 -1.10 6.18 8.47
CA LEU A 92 0.05 6.06 7.57
C LEU A 92 0.06 4.70 6.84
N THR A 93 -0.39 3.64 7.50
CA THR A 93 -0.52 2.31 6.89
C THR A 93 -1.49 2.35 5.70
N PHE A 94 -2.66 2.98 5.86
CA PHE A 94 -3.63 3.19 4.78
C PHE A 94 -3.09 4.10 3.68
N VAL A 95 -2.35 5.16 4.03
CA VAL A 95 -1.77 6.09 3.05
C VAL A 95 -0.74 5.40 2.15
N ALA A 96 0.07 4.48 2.70
CA ALA A 96 1.08 3.75 1.94
C ALA A 96 0.52 2.54 1.14
N LEU A 97 -0.62 2.00 1.57
CA LEU A 97 -1.25 0.80 0.99
C LEU A 97 -1.44 0.87 -0.55
N PRO A 98 -1.97 1.96 -1.15
CA PRO A 98 -2.13 2.08 -2.61
C PRO A 98 -0.87 1.79 -3.43
N HIS A 99 0.30 2.16 -2.92
CA HIS A 99 1.56 2.00 -3.65
C HIS A 99 1.95 0.52 -3.73
N TYR A 100 1.83 -0.20 -2.61
CA TYR A 100 2.11 -1.63 -2.56
C TYR A 100 1.09 -2.44 -3.37
N VAL A 101 -0.20 -2.08 -3.34
CA VAL A 101 -1.24 -2.73 -4.17
C VAL A 101 -0.88 -2.65 -5.65
N ARG A 102 -0.54 -1.46 -6.14
CA ARG A 102 -0.20 -1.24 -7.55
C ARG A 102 1.07 -1.96 -7.95
N LEU A 103 2.10 -1.94 -7.09
CA LEU A 103 3.36 -2.64 -7.33
C LEU A 103 3.14 -4.14 -7.46
N THR A 104 2.43 -4.76 -6.52
CA THR A 104 2.16 -6.20 -6.55
C THR A 104 1.24 -6.55 -7.72
N ARG A 105 0.18 -5.77 -7.98
CA ARG A 105 -0.69 -5.98 -9.15
C ARG A 105 0.10 -5.95 -10.45
N ALA A 106 1.01 -4.99 -10.62
CA ALA A 106 1.86 -4.90 -11.80
C ALA A 106 2.76 -6.15 -11.95
N ALA A 107 3.38 -6.60 -10.86
CA ALA A 107 4.19 -7.82 -10.86
C ALA A 107 3.36 -9.07 -11.22
N VAL A 108 2.15 -9.20 -10.66
CA VAL A 108 1.24 -10.32 -10.93
C VAL A 108 0.78 -10.33 -12.38
N LEU A 109 0.44 -9.16 -12.94
CA LEU A 109 0.00 -9.07 -14.32
C LEU A 109 1.13 -9.44 -15.29
N VAL A 110 2.39 -9.12 -14.96
CA VAL A 110 3.56 -9.56 -15.73
C VAL A 110 3.68 -11.09 -15.69
N GLU A 111 3.49 -11.72 -14.54
CA GLU A 111 3.60 -13.17 -14.37
C GLU A 111 2.45 -13.93 -15.05
N VAL A 112 1.21 -13.42 -14.94
CA VAL A 112 0.02 -14.01 -15.57
C VAL A 112 0.06 -13.91 -17.10
N ASN A 113 0.73 -12.89 -17.66
CA ASN A 113 0.91 -12.76 -19.11
C ASN A 113 2.11 -13.55 -19.66
N ARG A 114 2.96 -14.15 -18.81
CA ARG A 114 3.98 -15.10 -19.31
C ARG A 114 3.30 -16.41 -19.72
N ASP A 115 3.76 -17.00 -20.82
CA ASP A 115 3.18 -18.09 -21.62
C ASP A 115 2.70 -19.38 -20.88
N TYR A 116 2.86 -19.49 -19.56
CA TYR A 116 2.37 -20.61 -18.76
C TYR A 116 0.83 -20.58 -18.51
N VAL A 117 0.18 -19.42 -18.50
CA VAL A 117 -1.29 -19.31 -18.29
C VAL A 117 -2.07 -19.44 -19.60
N THR A 118 -1.51 -18.99 -20.73
CA THR A 118 -2.13 -19.17 -22.05
C THR A 118 -2.21 -20.66 -22.42
N ALA A 119 -1.16 -21.44 -22.16
CA ALA A 119 -1.14 -22.88 -22.43
C ALA A 119 -2.16 -23.68 -21.58
N SER A 120 -2.40 -23.29 -20.32
CA SER A 120 -3.38 -23.93 -19.44
C SER A 120 -4.83 -23.50 -19.72
N ARG A 121 -5.06 -22.25 -20.17
CA ARG A 121 -6.37 -21.80 -20.69
C ARG A 121 -6.73 -22.43 -22.03
N VAL A 122 -5.76 -22.71 -22.90
CA VAL A 122 -6.00 -23.42 -24.17
C VAL A 122 -6.29 -24.91 -23.92
N ALA A 123 -5.79 -25.49 -22.81
CA ALA A 123 -6.09 -26.86 -22.39
C ALA A 123 -7.41 -27.03 -21.60
N GLY A 124 -8.07 -25.94 -21.18
CA GLY A 124 -9.27 -25.97 -20.32
C GLY A 124 -10.29 -24.90 -20.73
N GLY A 125 -11.18 -25.26 -21.65
CA GLY A 125 -12.00 -24.34 -22.44
C GLY A 125 -13.10 -23.51 -21.74
N ARG A 126 -13.53 -22.50 -22.52
CA ARG A 126 -14.75 -21.65 -22.45
C ARG A 126 -14.74 -20.59 -21.33
N ARG A 127 -15.04 -19.32 -21.62
CA ARG A 127 -16.03 -18.77 -22.56
C ARG A 127 -15.51 -17.51 -23.26
N ASP A 128 -15.50 -17.57 -24.58
CA ASP A 128 -15.53 -16.39 -25.43
C ASP A 128 -16.96 -16.22 -25.92
N ALA A 129 -17.57 -15.08 -25.62
CA ALA A 129 -18.94 -14.76 -26.00
C ALA A 129 -19.03 -13.29 -26.43
N SER A 130 -18.15 -12.88 -27.34
CA SER A 130 -18.36 -11.64 -28.11
C SER A 130 -17.68 -11.59 -29.48
N ASP A 131 -17.00 -12.65 -29.93
CA ASP A 131 -16.22 -12.64 -31.17
C ASP A 131 -16.99 -13.18 -32.40
N VAL A 132 -18.24 -12.74 -32.61
CA VAL A 132 -19.07 -13.21 -33.75
C VAL A 132 -19.63 -12.09 -34.64
N HIS A 133 -19.38 -10.79 -34.40
CA HIS A 133 -20.03 -9.75 -35.23
C HIS A 133 -19.16 -8.65 -35.86
N GLN A 134 -17.84 -8.81 -35.95
CA GLN A 134 -16.99 -7.80 -36.64
C GLN A 134 -16.13 -8.35 -37.79
N HIS A 135 -16.53 -9.47 -38.38
CA HIS A 135 -16.02 -9.90 -39.69
C HIS A 135 -17.17 -10.20 -40.68
N SER A 136 -17.96 -9.17 -40.98
CA SER A 136 -18.73 -9.11 -42.23
C SER A 136 -19.19 -7.67 -42.50
N SER A 137 -18.35 -6.88 -43.20
CA SER A 137 -18.69 -5.92 -44.27
C SER A 137 -17.44 -5.13 -44.65
#